data_AF-A0A7C7JXC2-F1
#
_entry.id   AF-A0A7C7JXC2-F1
#
_cell.length_a   1.000
_cell.length_b   1.000
_cell.length_c   1.000
_cell.angle_alpha   90.00
_cell.angle_beta   90.00
_cell.angle_gamma   90.00
#
_symmetry.space_group_name_H-M   'P 1'
#
loop_
_entity.id
_entity.type
_entity.pdbx_description
1 polymer ?
#
loop_
_entity_poly.entity_id
_entity_poly.type
_entity_poly.pdbx_seq_one_letter_code
_entity_poly.pdbx_strand_id
1 'polypeptide(L)'
;MKLVLSPAKSLDFETKLPTTKATQPEFLEHSSKLNKVLKDKSPKSLSKLMSISDKLADLNYERNQEFTVPFTKENSRPAMYAFNGDVYKGLDAYTIPKDKIDLAQNTIRILSGLYGVLKPLDLMQPYRL
;
A
#
# COMPACT_ATOMS: atom_id res chain seq x y z
N MET A 1 19.06 -3.96 -13.30
CA MET A 1 18.55 -5.02 -12.40
C MET A 1 17.33 -4.50 -11.66
N LYS A 2 16.32 -5.34 -11.39
CA LYS A 2 15.15 -4.99 -10.57
C LYS A 2 15.01 -5.99 -9.43
N LEU A 3 14.59 -5.51 -8.26
CA LEU A 3 14.26 -6.33 -7.10
C LEU A 3 12.75 -6.35 -6.94
N VAL A 4 12.19 -7.54 -6.72
CA VAL A 4 10.74 -7.72 -6.55
C VAL A 4 10.48 -8.15 -5.12
N LEU A 5 9.63 -7.40 -4.42
CA LEU A 5 9.20 -7.68 -3.07
C LEU A 5 7.70 -8.00 -3.04
N SER A 6 7.31 -8.84 -2.08
CA SER A 6 5.90 -9.03 -1.72
C SER A 6 5.39 -7.81 -0.92
N PRO A 7 4.08 -7.54 -0.93
CA PRO A 7 3.48 -6.55 -0.04
C PRO A 7 3.44 -7.08 1.39
N ALA A 8 3.20 -6.21 2.37
CA ALA A 8 2.94 -6.60 3.74
C ALA A 8 1.47 -6.43 4.13
N LYS A 9 1.01 -7.25 5.09
CA LYS A 9 -0.36 -7.18 5.63
C LYS A 9 -0.53 -6.07 6.66
N SER A 10 0.51 -5.76 7.43
CA SER A 10 0.50 -4.67 8.38
C SER A 10 0.99 -3.39 7.71
N LEU A 11 0.43 -2.27 8.14
CA LEU A 11 0.68 -0.97 7.53
C LEU A 11 1.00 0.04 8.63
N ASP A 12 1.84 1.02 8.31
CA ASP A 12 2.17 2.17 9.16
C ASP A 12 1.89 3.45 8.37
N PHE A 13 0.95 4.26 8.86
CA PHE A 13 0.61 5.57 8.29
C PHE A 13 0.98 6.73 9.22
N GLU A 14 1.58 6.44 10.38
CA GLU A 14 1.82 7.40 11.48
C GLU A 14 3.27 7.91 11.50
N THR A 15 4.25 7.02 11.28
CA THR A 15 5.68 7.37 11.48
C THR A 15 6.16 8.48 10.56
N LYS A 16 6.68 9.58 11.11
CA LYS A 16 7.15 10.74 10.33
C LYS A 16 8.11 10.33 9.20
N LEU A 17 7.80 10.75 7.97
CA LEU A 17 8.58 10.40 6.78
C LEU A 17 9.91 11.18 6.70
N PRO A 18 11.01 10.54 6.24
CA PRO A 18 12.30 11.20 6.06
C PRO A 18 12.40 12.05 4.78
N THR A 19 11.38 11.99 3.92
CA THR A 19 11.31 12.65 2.62
C THR A 19 9.89 13.10 2.31
N THR A 20 9.75 14.12 1.47
CA THR A 20 8.47 14.59 0.92
C THR A 20 8.25 14.10 -0.52
N LYS A 21 9.20 13.37 -1.11
CA LYS A 21 9.07 12.80 -2.46
C LYS A 21 7.99 11.73 -2.48
N ALA A 22 7.16 11.76 -3.51
CA ALA A 22 6.08 10.80 -3.73
C ALA A 22 5.79 10.73 -5.24
N THR A 23 5.28 9.57 -5.69
CA THR A 23 4.81 9.34 -7.06
C THR A 23 3.43 8.69 -7.03
N GLN A 24 2.77 8.62 -8.19
CA GLN A 24 1.47 7.97 -8.31
C GLN A 24 1.61 6.52 -8.79
N PRO A 25 0.76 5.59 -8.33
CA PRO A 25 0.70 4.24 -8.87
C PRO A 25 0.37 4.24 -10.36
N GLU A 26 1.07 3.40 -11.12
CA GLU A 26 0.87 3.26 -12.57
C GLU A 26 -0.54 2.74 -12.91
N PHE A 27 -1.08 1.84 -12.09
CA PHE A 27 -2.33 1.13 -12.37
C PHE A 27 -3.52 1.65 -11.55
N LEU A 28 -3.51 2.93 -11.14
CA LEU A 28 -4.54 3.49 -10.25
C LEU A 28 -5.98 3.35 -10.79
N GLU A 29 -6.17 3.40 -12.11
CA GLU A 29 -7.47 3.15 -12.74
C GLU A 29 -7.96 1.71 -12.52
N HIS A 30 -7.06 0.72 -12.58
CA HIS A 30 -7.38 -0.68 -12.32
C HIS A 30 -7.68 -0.90 -10.84
N SER A 31 -6.89 -0.29 -9.95
CA SER A 31 -7.15 -0.29 -8.50
C SER A 31 -8.52 0.28 -8.17
N SER A 32 -8.93 1.37 -8.83
CA SER A 32 -10.25 1.98 -8.62
C SER A 32 -11.38 1.05 -9.02
N LYS A 33 -11.22 0.28 -10.12
CA LYS A 33 -12.19 -0.75 -10.54
C LYS A 33 -12.28 -1.89 -9.53
N LEU A 34 -11.14 -2.37 -9.01
CA LEU A 34 -11.11 -3.39 -7.96
C LEU A 34 -11.77 -2.90 -6.68
N ASN A 35 -11.44 -1.69 -6.22
CA ASN A 35 -12.02 -1.11 -5.02
C ASN A 35 -13.55 -0.96 -5.15
N LYS A 36 -14.06 -0.56 -6.32
CA LYS A 36 -15.51 -0.49 -6.55
C LYS A 36 -16.20 -1.83 -6.27
N VAL A 37 -15.63 -2.95 -6.73
CA VAL A 37 -16.16 -4.29 -6.46
C VAL A 37 -16.05 -4.68 -4.98
N LEU A 38 -14.99 -4.25 -4.30
CA LEU A 38 -14.79 -4.52 -2.87
C LEU A 38 -15.73 -3.68 -1.98
N LYS A 39 -16.02 -2.45 -2.39
CA LYS A 39 -16.89 -1.50 -1.69
C LYS A 39 -18.34 -2.00 -1.59
N ASP A 40 -18.77 -2.82 -2.56
CA ASP A 40 -20.10 -3.44 -2.58
C ASP A 40 -20.21 -4.71 -1.71
N LYS A 41 -19.11 -5.19 -1.12
CA LYS A 41 -19.11 -6.40 -0.27
C LYS A 41 -19.36 -6.04 1.19
N SER A 42 -20.27 -6.79 1.84
CA SER A 42 -20.46 -6.68 3.29
C SER A 42 -19.23 -7.18 4.07
N PRO A 43 -19.02 -6.72 5.33
CA PRO A 43 -17.93 -7.23 6.17
C PRO A 43 -17.93 -8.76 6.31
N LYS A 44 -19.10 -9.38 6.49
CA LYS A 44 -19.24 -10.85 6.54
C LYS A 44 -18.77 -11.54 5.24
N SER A 45 -19.04 -10.93 4.09
CA SER A 45 -18.59 -11.45 2.79
C SER A 45 -17.07 -11.31 2.63
N LEU A 46 -16.49 -10.20 3.11
CA LEU A 46 -15.03 -9.97 3.12
C LEU A 46 -14.32 -10.94 4.06
N SER A 47 -14.86 -11.15 5.27
CA SER A 47 -14.40 -12.14 6.26
C SER A 47 -14.24 -13.52 5.63
N LYS A 48 -15.31 -14.02 4.98
CA LYS A 48 -15.31 -15.30 4.28
C LYS A 48 -14.37 -15.34 3.07
N LEU A 49 -14.38 -14.29 2.23
CA LEU A 49 -13.58 -14.25 1.01
C LEU A 49 -12.07 -14.24 1.30
N MET A 50 -11.65 -13.45 2.29
CA MET A 50 -10.24 -13.21 2.61
C MET A 50 -9.73 -14.12 3.73
N SER A 51 -10.61 -14.96 4.32
CA SER A 51 -10.31 -15.81 5.47
C SER A 51 -9.68 -15.00 6.62
N ILE A 52 -10.36 -13.92 7.03
CA ILE A 52 -9.93 -13.00 8.09
C ILE A 52 -10.95 -12.95 9.22
N SER A 53 -10.54 -12.48 10.40
CA SER A 53 -11.46 -12.26 11.52
C SER A 53 -12.48 -11.16 11.20
N ASP A 54 -13.62 -11.19 11.88
CA ASP A 54 -14.69 -10.20 11.71
C ASP A 54 -14.18 -8.77 11.97
N LYS A 55 -13.43 -8.57 13.05
CA LYS A 55 -12.79 -7.28 13.35
C LYS A 55 -11.92 -6.76 12.20
N LEU A 56 -11.17 -7.64 11.53
CA LEU A 56 -10.33 -7.25 10.41
C LEU A 56 -11.14 -7.03 9.13
N ALA A 57 -12.26 -7.74 8.98
CA ALA A 57 -13.19 -7.54 7.88
C ALA A 57 -13.93 -6.20 7.99
N ASP A 58 -14.33 -5.79 9.19
CA ASP A 58 -14.94 -4.49 9.46
C ASP A 58 -13.95 -3.36 9.12
N LEU A 59 -12.71 -3.46 9.61
CA LEU A 59 -11.66 -2.50 9.27
C LEU A 59 -11.38 -2.44 7.77
N ASN A 60 -11.36 -3.59 7.08
CA ASN A 60 -11.11 -3.60 5.65
C ASN A 60 -12.31 -3.07 4.84
N TYR A 61 -13.53 -3.28 5.34
CA TYR A 61 -14.73 -2.69 4.77
C TYR A 61 -14.64 -1.16 4.82
N GLU A 62 -14.33 -0.58 5.99
CA GLU A 62 -14.13 0.87 6.16
C GLU A 62 -13.08 1.41 5.18
N ARG A 63 -11.91 0.76 5.10
CA ARG A 63 -10.85 1.12 4.14
C ARG A 63 -11.34 1.15 2.68
N ASN A 64 -12.15 0.17 2.27
CA ASN A 64 -12.72 0.15 0.92
C ASN A 64 -13.72 1.31 0.69
N GLN A 65 -14.46 1.71 1.74
CA GLN A 65 -15.37 2.85 1.67
C GLN A 65 -14.61 4.17 1.56
N GLU A 66 -13.56 4.33 2.36
CA GLU A 66 -12.70 5.52 2.45
C GLU A 66 -11.74 5.68 1.28
N PHE A 67 -11.49 4.61 0.52
CA PHE A 67 -10.63 4.66 -0.65
C PHE A 67 -11.12 5.74 -1.62
N THR A 68 -10.26 6.72 -1.86
CA THR A 68 -10.60 7.92 -2.64
C THR A 68 -9.44 8.36 -3.50
N VAL A 69 -9.77 8.85 -4.69
CA VAL A 69 -8.82 9.45 -5.63
C VAL A 69 -9.20 10.93 -5.82
N PRO A 70 -8.23 11.83 -6.03
CA PRO A 70 -6.80 11.58 -6.24
C PRO A 70 -6.03 11.25 -4.94
N PHE A 71 -4.92 10.53 -5.09
CA PHE A 71 -4.00 10.27 -3.97
C PHE A 71 -3.13 11.49 -3.69
N THR A 72 -3.12 11.89 -2.42
CA THR A 72 -2.38 13.04 -1.90
C THR A 72 -1.58 12.63 -0.68
N LYS A 73 -0.64 13.47 -0.22
CA LYS A 73 0.21 13.14 0.94
C LYS A 73 -0.58 13.08 2.25
N GLU A 74 -1.80 13.62 2.25
CA GLU A 74 -2.71 13.65 3.39
C GLU A 74 -3.56 12.38 3.48
N ASN A 75 -3.92 11.77 2.34
CA ASN A 75 -4.77 10.59 2.31
C ASN A 75 -4.01 9.28 2.01
N SER A 76 -2.73 9.37 1.66
CA SER A 76 -1.95 8.21 1.21
C SER A 76 -0.47 8.34 1.58
N ARG A 77 0.24 7.22 1.54
CA ARG A 77 1.65 7.13 1.93
C ARG A 77 2.47 6.36 0.90
N PRO A 78 3.73 6.74 0.65
CA PRO A 78 4.66 5.95 -0.16
C PRO A 78 4.76 4.47 0.29
N ALA A 79 4.65 3.54 -0.65
CA ALA A 79 4.57 2.10 -0.38
C ALA A 79 5.70 1.55 0.52
N MET A 80 6.94 1.98 0.29
CA MET A 80 8.10 1.50 1.07
C MET A 80 8.06 1.95 2.54
N TYR A 81 7.38 3.06 2.84
CA TYR A 81 7.18 3.55 4.21
C TYR A 81 5.82 3.13 4.78
N ALA A 82 4.89 2.65 3.94
CA ALA A 82 3.56 2.24 4.35
C ALA A 82 3.52 0.76 4.77
N PHE A 83 4.20 -0.11 4.03
CA PHE A 83 4.22 -1.53 4.37
C PHE A 83 5.10 -1.81 5.60
N ASN A 84 4.55 -2.55 6.54
CA ASN A 84 5.22 -2.96 7.76
C ASN A 84 5.13 -4.48 7.92
N GLY A 85 6.29 -5.15 7.97
CA GLY A 85 6.40 -6.61 8.04
C GLY A 85 7.86 -7.01 7.91
N ASP A 86 8.18 -8.30 8.03
CA ASP A 86 9.58 -8.72 8.20
C ASP A 86 10.47 -8.38 7.00
N VAL A 87 9.93 -8.44 5.77
CA VAL A 87 10.63 -7.96 4.56
C VAL A 87 10.96 -6.46 4.66
N TYR A 88 10.05 -5.66 5.19
CA TYR A 88 10.21 -4.20 5.27
C TYR A 88 11.04 -3.77 6.48
N LYS A 89 11.03 -4.56 7.57
CA LYS A 89 12.03 -4.43 8.65
C LYS A 89 13.44 -4.75 8.14
N GLY A 90 13.59 -5.75 7.27
CA GLY A 90 14.86 -6.08 6.65
C GLY A 90 15.33 -5.05 5.61
N LEU A 91 14.38 -4.44 4.87
CA LEU A 91 14.67 -3.32 3.97
C LEU A 91 15.09 -2.06 4.74
N ASP A 92 14.54 -1.88 5.94
CA ASP A 92 14.81 -0.78 6.86
C ASP A 92 14.85 0.59 6.16
N ALA A 93 13.74 0.93 5.53
CA ALA A 93 13.64 2.07 4.62
C ALA A 93 14.04 3.42 5.24
N TYR A 94 13.97 3.54 6.57
CA TYR A 94 14.29 4.75 7.31
C TYR A 94 15.79 4.96 7.50
N THR A 95 16.62 3.90 7.37
CA THR A 95 18.08 4.00 7.41
C THR A 95 18.71 4.21 6.03
N ILE A 96 17.93 4.10 4.95
CA ILE A 96 18.38 4.40 3.59
C ILE A 96 18.74 5.90 3.48
N PRO A 97 19.98 6.24 3.07
CA PRO A 97 20.39 7.63 2.85
C PRO A 97 19.51 8.35 1.82
N LYS A 98 19.24 9.64 2.04
CA LYS A 98 18.32 10.42 1.20
C LYS A 98 18.72 10.47 -0.28
N ASP A 99 20.02 10.47 -0.57
CA ASP A 99 20.59 10.45 -1.92
C ASP A 99 20.42 9.09 -2.63
N LYS A 100 20.10 8.01 -1.89
CA LYS A 100 19.84 6.67 -2.43
C LYS A 100 18.34 6.38 -2.62
N ILE A 101 17.45 7.27 -2.19
CA ILE A 101 16.01 7.08 -2.35
C ILE A 101 15.63 6.94 -3.83
N ASP A 102 16.23 7.72 -4.73
CA ASP A 102 15.93 7.63 -6.17
C ASP A 102 16.45 6.33 -6.79
N LEU A 103 17.56 5.78 -6.26
CA LEU A 103 18.06 4.47 -6.65
C LEU A 103 17.09 3.36 -6.21
N ALA A 104 16.59 3.41 -4.97
CA ALA A 104 15.57 2.49 -4.47
C ALA A 104 14.31 2.56 -5.34
N GLN A 105 13.83 3.77 -5.63
CA GLN A 105 12.67 4.03 -6.49
C GLN A 105 12.82 3.39 -7.88
N ASN A 106 14.03 3.48 -8.43
CA ASN A 106 14.33 2.90 -9.74
C ASN A 106 14.58 1.39 -9.69
N THR A 107 14.92 0.81 -8.54
CA THR A 107 15.36 -0.60 -8.47
C THR A 107 14.26 -1.54 -7.97
N ILE A 108 13.50 -1.12 -6.96
CA ILE A 108 12.55 -1.97 -6.25
C ILE A 108 11.17 -1.90 -6.91
N ARG A 109 10.49 -3.05 -6.98
CA ARG A 109 9.09 -3.18 -7.36
C ARG A 109 8.39 -4.03 -6.30
N ILE A 110 7.24 -3.57 -5.84
CA ILE A 110 6.42 -4.25 -4.85
C ILE A 110 5.17 -4.75 -5.56
N LEU A 111 4.95 -6.07 -5.59
CA LEU A 111 3.71 -6.62 -6.13
C LEU A 111 2.55 -6.32 -5.17
N SER A 112 1.36 -6.09 -5.70
CA SER A 112 0.17 -5.78 -4.92
C SER A 112 -1.09 -6.31 -5.60
N GLY A 113 -1.96 -6.96 -4.83
CA GLY A 113 -3.25 -7.42 -5.35
C GLY A 113 -4.14 -6.25 -5.81
N LEU A 114 -4.11 -5.13 -5.09
CA LEU A 114 -4.91 -3.94 -5.43
C LEU A 114 -4.22 -3.01 -6.43
N TYR A 115 -2.92 -2.78 -6.26
CA TYR A 115 -2.17 -1.78 -7.03
C TYR A 115 -1.38 -2.36 -8.22
N GLY A 116 -1.40 -3.68 -8.40
CA GLY A 116 -0.62 -4.39 -9.39
C GLY A 116 0.87 -4.36 -9.05
N VAL A 117 1.54 -3.27 -9.40
CA VAL A 117 2.96 -3.03 -9.10
C VAL A 117 3.14 -1.61 -8.57
N LEU A 118 3.80 -1.51 -7.42
CA LEU A 118 4.19 -0.25 -6.80
C LEU A 118 5.71 -0.05 -6.87
N LYS A 119 6.13 1.19 -7.07
CA LYS A 119 7.48 1.67 -6.76
C LYS A 119 7.54 2.11 -5.30
N PRO A 120 8.72 2.16 -4.67
CA PRO A 120 8.89 2.61 -3.27
C PRO A 120 8.17 3.90 -2.88
N LEU A 121 8.17 4.88 -3.77
CA LEU A 121 7.58 6.20 -3.56
C LEU A 121 6.14 6.33 -4.06
N ASP A 122 5.57 5.27 -4.65
CA ASP A 122 4.18 5.31 -5.09
C ASP A 122 3.26 5.40 -3.88
N LEU A 123 2.39 6.39 -3.90
CA LEU A 123 1.38 6.61 -2.89
C LEU A 123 0.38 5.46 -2.89
N MET A 124 0.06 4.97 -1.70
CA MET A 124 -1.00 3.98 -1.50
C MET A 124 -1.85 4.33 -0.29
N GLN A 125 -3.13 4.01 -0.39
CA GLN A 125 -4.08 4.03 0.70
C GLN A 125 -4.14 2.66 1.37
N PRO A 126 -4.56 2.59 2.65
CA PRO A 126 -4.63 1.32 3.37
C PRO A 126 -5.64 0.37 2.70
N TYR A 127 -5.28 -0.91 2.59
CA TYR A 127 -6.12 -1.92 1.97
C TYR A 127 -5.77 -3.33 2.48
N ARG A 128 -6.58 -4.31 2.09
CA ARG A 128 -6.26 -5.73 2.15
C ARG A 128 -6.89 -6.45 0.96
N LEU A 129 -6.04 -6.92 0.05
CA LEU A 129 -6.37 -7.73 -1.14
C LEU A 129 -5.09 -8.45 -1.60
#